data_AF-R7TE64-F1
#
_entry.id   AF-R7TE64-F1
#
_cell.length_a   1.000
_cell.length_b   1.000
_cell.length_c   1.000
_cell.angle_alpha   90.00
_cell.angle_beta   90.00
_cell.angle_gamma   90.00
#
_symmetry.space_group_name_H-M   'P 1'
#
loop_
_entity.id
_entity.type
_entity.pdbx_description
1 polymer ?
#
loop_
_entity_poly.entity_id
_entity_poly.type
_entity_poly.pdbx_seq_one_letter_code
_entity_poly.pdbx_strand_id
1 'polypeptide(L)'
;DDNKVVTSIHRDAAINNMRLLCVFYGYAPMTFALAVNLLDRLLGKVKAHPKYLSCISACCFLISAKSVETSTFIPSAVELVKLSQCGGSSADLMRMERLILDKLQWQVQHAATPLLFLQLFHTLLADMDP
;
A
#
# COMPACT_ATOMS: atom_id res chain seq x y z
N ASP A 1 1.68 2.16 28.14
CA ASP A 1 1.01 3.32 27.52
C ASP A 1 0.71 2.95 26.08
N ASP A 2 -0.34 2.14 25.91
CA ASP A 2 -0.71 1.49 24.64
C ASP A 2 -1.29 2.47 23.61
N ASN A 3 -1.43 3.75 23.99
CA ASN A 3 -1.93 4.80 23.13
C ASN A 3 -0.90 5.31 22.09
N LYS A 4 0.27 4.67 22.00
CA LYS A 4 1.41 5.12 21.16
C LYS A 4 1.72 4.21 19.97
N VAL A 5 1.00 3.09 19.80
CA VAL A 5 1.30 2.10 18.75
C VAL A 5 0.05 1.81 17.92
N VAL A 6 0.25 1.57 16.62
CA VAL A 6 -0.81 1.16 15.69
C VAL A 6 -1.46 -0.15 16.17
N THR A 7 -2.79 -0.15 16.26
CA THR A 7 -3.61 -1.34 16.57
C THR A 7 -4.26 -1.91 15.30
N SER A 8 -4.94 -3.06 15.41
CA SER A 8 -5.70 -3.65 14.29
C SER A 8 -6.76 -2.71 13.75
N ILE A 9 -7.50 -1.99 14.61
CA ILE A 9 -8.53 -1.03 14.19
C ILE A 9 -7.93 0.09 13.34
N HIS A 10 -6.79 0.64 13.76
CA HIS A 10 -6.11 1.68 12.99
C HIS A 10 -5.65 1.15 11.62
N ARG A 11 -5.10 -0.07 11.60
CA ARG A 11 -4.67 -0.75 10.38
C ARG A 11 -5.84 -0.98 9.42
N ASP A 12 -6.98 -1.47 9.91
CA ASP A 12 -8.14 -1.78 9.08
C ASP A 12 -8.73 -0.51 8.45
N ALA A 13 -8.77 0.60 9.20
CA ALA A 13 -9.15 1.90 8.67
C ALA A 13 -8.20 2.37 7.56
N ALA A 14 -6.89 2.22 7.76
CA ALA A 14 -5.88 2.57 6.75
C ALA A 14 -6.01 1.72 5.48
N ILE A 15 -6.25 0.42 5.63
CA ILE A 15 -6.49 -0.50 4.50
C ILE A 15 -7.76 -0.14 3.76
N ASN A 16 -8.85 0.20 4.46
CA ASN A 16 -10.07 0.64 3.80
C ASN A 16 -9.85 1.94 3.00
N ASN A 17 -9.05 2.89 3.51
CA ASN A 17 -8.71 4.09 2.75
C ASN A 17 -7.91 3.76 1.48
N MET A 18 -6.92 2.86 1.56
CA MET A 18 -6.20 2.38 0.37
C MET A 18 -7.14 1.70 -0.63
N ARG A 19 -8.12 0.92 -0.15
CA ARG A 19 -9.14 0.30 -1.00
C ARG A 19 -9.97 1.34 -1.75
N LEU A 20 -10.41 2.39 -1.06
CA LEU A 20 -11.16 3.49 -1.67
C LEU A 20 -10.34 4.22 -2.73
N LEU A 21 -9.05 4.44 -2.48
CA LEU A 21 -8.13 5.02 -3.48
C LEU A 21 -7.99 4.09 -4.70
N CYS A 22 -7.76 2.79 -4.50
CA CYS A 22 -7.68 1.83 -5.61
C CYS A 22 -8.95 1.84 -6.47
N VAL A 23 -10.13 1.88 -5.85
CA VAL A 23 -11.41 1.97 -6.56
C VAL A 23 -11.53 3.30 -7.30
N PHE A 24 -11.18 4.41 -6.66
CA PHE A 24 -11.25 5.75 -7.27
C PHE A 24 -10.36 5.87 -8.52
N TYR A 25 -9.14 5.33 -8.47
CA TYR A 25 -8.22 5.36 -9.61
C TYR A 25 -8.43 4.22 -10.62
N GLY A 26 -9.31 3.26 -10.35
CA GLY A 26 -9.55 2.12 -11.23
C GLY A 26 -8.35 1.17 -11.36
N TYR A 27 -7.56 1.04 -10.29
CA TYR A 27 -6.33 0.24 -10.28
C TYR A 27 -6.57 -1.26 -10.17
N ALA A 28 -5.60 -2.03 -10.65
CA ALA A 28 -5.63 -3.47 -10.60
C ALA A 28 -5.68 -3.97 -9.14
N PRO A 29 -6.35 -5.11 -8.87
CA PRO A 29 -6.37 -5.70 -7.51
C PRO A 29 -4.98 -5.97 -6.94
N MET A 30 -3.99 -6.20 -7.80
CA MET A 30 -2.60 -6.44 -7.40
C MET A 30 -1.96 -5.19 -6.77
N THR A 31 -2.32 -3.99 -7.22
CA THR A 31 -1.86 -2.72 -6.63
C THR A 31 -2.33 -2.58 -5.19
N PHE A 32 -3.60 -2.92 -4.93
CA PHE A 32 -4.15 -2.93 -3.57
C PHE A 32 -3.45 -3.99 -2.71
N ALA A 33 -3.30 -5.22 -3.22
CA ALA A 33 -2.68 -6.33 -2.50
C ALA A 33 -1.22 -6.01 -2.13
N LEU A 34 -0.47 -5.38 -3.04
CA LEU A 34 0.90 -4.92 -2.79
C LEU A 34 0.92 -3.82 -1.74
N ALA A 35 0.01 -2.85 -1.79
CA ALA A 35 -0.05 -1.76 -0.80
C ALA A 35 -0.28 -2.28 0.62
N VAL A 36 -1.20 -3.25 0.78
CA VAL A 36 -1.43 -3.94 2.07
C VAL A 36 -0.18 -4.69 2.51
N ASN A 37 0.48 -5.43 1.61
CA ASN A 37 1.71 -6.15 1.92
C ASN A 37 2.83 -5.22 2.40
N LEU A 38 3.02 -4.07 1.74
CA LEU A 38 4.03 -3.08 2.14
C LEU A 38 3.73 -2.49 3.51
N LEU A 39 2.45 -2.15 3.78
CA LEU A 39 2.01 -1.63 5.07
C LEU A 39 2.32 -2.63 6.19
N ASP A 40 1.93 -3.89 6.01
CA ASP A 40 2.10 -4.93 7.01
C ASP A 40 3.56 -5.23 7.31
N ARG A 41 4.38 -5.36 6.26
CA ARG A 41 5.82 -5.58 6.41
C ARG A 41 6.50 -4.41 7.11
N LEU A 42 6.07 -3.18 6.83
CA LEU A 42 6.60 -2.01 7.50
C LEU A 42 6.23 -2.04 8.99
N LEU A 43 4.94 -2.23 9.32
CA LEU A 43 4.45 -2.28 10.70
C LEU A 43 5.08 -3.45 11.49
N GLY A 44 5.44 -4.55 10.82
CA GLY A 44 6.22 -5.64 11.42
C GLY A 44 7.66 -5.28 11.76
N LYS A 45 8.24 -4.25 11.13
CA LYS A 45 9.62 -3.79 11.35
C LYS A 45 9.72 -2.53 12.22
N VAL A 46 8.65 -1.73 12.35
CA VAL A 46 8.69 -0.43 13.02
C VAL A 46 7.53 -0.26 13.99
N LYS A 47 7.80 0.36 15.14
CA LYS A 47 6.75 0.85 16.04
C LYS A 47 6.27 2.21 15.57
N ALA A 48 5.27 2.22 14.69
CA ALA A 48 4.66 3.44 14.18
C ALA A 48 3.66 4.04 15.18
N HIS A 49 3.63 5.37 15.25
CA HIS A 49 2.60 6.10 15.98
C HIS A 49 1.35 6.27 15.10
N PRO A 50 0.11 6.06 15.61
CA PRO A 50 -1.12 6.14 14.82
C PRO A 50 -1.27 7.42 13.99
N LYS A 51 -0.84 8.56 14.53
CA LYS A 51 -0.82 9.87 13.82
C LYS A 51 -0.10 9.86 12.45
N TYR A 52 0.86 8.97 12.23
CA TYR A 52 1.59 8.86 10.97
C TYR A 52 0.99 7.83 10.01
N LEU A 53 0.05 7.01 10.48
CA LEU A 53 -0.44 5.85 9.74
C LEU A 53 -1.12 6.24 8.43
N SER A 54 -1.88 7.34 8.41
CA SER A 54 -2.52 7.82 7.18
C SER A 54 -1.49 8.16 6.09
N CYS A 55 -0.41 8.87 6.46
CA CYS A 55 0.69 9.20 5.54
C CYS A 55 1.45 7.94 5.11
N ILE A 56 1.72 7.02 6.04
CA ILE A 56 2.33 5.72 5.75
C ILE A 56 1.50 4.94 4.73
N SER A 57 0.18 4.80 4.94
CA SER A 57 -0.70 4.05 4.04
C SER A 57 -0.83 4.71 2.67
N ALA A 58 -0.96 6.04 2.60
CA ALA A 58 -0.97 6.77 1.34
C ALA A 58 0.35 6.56 0.57
N CYS A 59 1.47 6.52 1.29
CA CYS A 59 2.77 6.26 0.70
C CYS A 59 2.93 4.82 0.21
N CYS A 60 2.48 3.81 0.97
CA CYS A 60 2.44 2.42 0.53
C CYS A 60 1.58 2.24 -0.74
N PHE A 61 0.45 2.93 -0.82
CA PHE A 61 -0.38 2.99 -2.02
C PHE A 61 0.38 3.59 -3.21
N LEU A 62 1.06 4.72 -3.03
CA LEU A 62 1.84 5.37 -4.09
C LEU A 62 2.96 4.48 -4.62
N ILE A 63 3.73 3.83 -3.73
CA ILE A 63 4.80 2.91 -4.11
C ILE A 63 4.23 1.74 -4.93
N SER A 64 3.08 1.22 -4.52
CA SER A 64 2.43 0.10 -5.20
C SER A 64 1.93 0.50 -6.58
N ALA A 65 1.30 1.67 -6.69
CA ALA A 65 0.86 2.22 -7.97
C ALA A 65 2.05 2.41 -8.92
N LYS A 66 3.16 2.97 -8.43
CA LYS A 66 4.41 3.10 -9.21
C LYS A 66 5.02 1.77 -9.66
N SER A 67 4.74 0.68 -8.95
CA SER A 67 5.31 -0.63 -9.24
C SER A 67 4.45 -1.49 -10.17
N VAL A 68 3.15 -1.26 -10.21
CA VAL A 68 2.19 -2.15 -10.89
C VAL A 68 1.46 -1.45 -12.02
N GLU A 69 1.09 -0.18 -11.83
CA GLU A 69 0.28 0.57 -12.79
C GLU A 69 1.15 1.23 -13.86
N THR A 70 0.52 1.53 -15.00
CA THR A 70 1.19 2.25 -16.09
C THR A 70 1.44 3.72 -15.71
N SER A 71 2.55 4.28 -16.19
CA SER A 71 3.06 5.60 -15.74
C SER A 71 2.09 6.76 -15.95
N THR A 72 1.16 6.64 -16.90
CA THR A 72 0.14 7.65 -17.22
C THR A 72 -0.95 7.78 -16.18
N PHE A 73 -1.12 6.81 -15.27
CA PHE A 73 -2.21 6.81 -14.29
C PHE A 73 -1.76 7.00 -12.84
N ILE A 74 -0.47 7.23 -12.59
CA ILE A 74 0.07 7.40 -11.23
C ILE A 74 -0.18 8.85 -10.75
N PRO A 75 -0.87 9.08 -9.61
CA PRO A 75 -1.07 10.42 -9.09
C PRO A 75 0.26 11.03 -8.63
N SER A 76 0.36 12.35 -8.78
CA SER A 76 1.44 13.10 -8.15
C SER A 76 1.33 13.06 -6.62
N ALA A 77 2.45 13.26 -5.93
CA ALA A 77 2.47 13.35 -4.46
C ALA A 77 1.54 14.46 -3.93
N VAL A 78 1.36 15.54 -4.69
CA VAL A 78 0.48 16.66 -4.33
C VAL A 78 -0.98 16.25 -4.40
N GLU A 79 -1.40 15.59 -5.49
CA GLU A 79 -2.77 15.10 -5.65
C GLU A 79 -3.11 14.07 -4.58
N LEU A 80 -2.19 13.14 -4.32
CA LEU A 80 -2.43 12.08 -3.35
C LEU A 80 -2.53 12.61 -1.92
N VAL A 81 -1.70 13.58 -1.53
CA VAL A 81 -1.83 14.27 -0.23
C VAL A 81 -3.20 14.92 -0.07
N LYS A 82 -3.69 15.60 -1.12
CA LYS A 82 -5.01 16.25 -1.09
C LYS A 82 -6.14 15.23 -0.98
N LEU A 83 -6.09 14.17 -1.79
CA LEU A 83 -7.16 13.17 -1.84
C LEU A 83 -7.21 12.29 -0.60
N SER A 84 -6.05 11.85 -0.10
CA SER A 84 -5.96 10.99 1.09
C SER A 84 -6.13 11.73 2.42
N GLN A 85 -6.02 13.06 2.41
CA GLN A 85 -6.04 13.90 3.61
C GLN A 85 -5.05 13.39 4.68
N CYS A 86 -3.86 12.95 4.25
CA CYS A 86 -2.92 12.25 5.11
C CYS A 86 -2.18 13.12 6.14
N GLY A 87 -2.50 14.42 6.20
CA GLY A 87 -2.02 15.36 7.23
C GLY A 87 -0.58 15.86 7.04
N GLY A 88 0.08 15.55 5.91
CA GLY A 88 1.45 15.98 5.59
C GLY A 88 1.54 16.74 4.27
N SER A 89 2.72 17.27 3.95
CA SER A 89 3.00 17.88 2.64
C SER A 89 3.42 16.84 1.59
N SER A 90 3.46 17.22 0.31
CA SER A 90 4.04 16.37 -0.74
C SER A 90 5.52 16.04 -0.47
N ALA A 91 6.27 16.97 0.14
CA ALA A 91 7.64 16.73 0.56
C ALA A 91 7.73 15.68 1.68
N ASP A 92 6.79 15.70 2.62
CA ASP A 92 6.74 14.69 3.69
C ASP A 92 6.38 13.32 3.13
N LEU A 93 5.47 13.25 2.15
CA LEU A 93 5.14 12.01 1.46
C LEU A 93 6.35 11.42 0.73
N MET A 94 7.13 12.26 0.03
CA MET A 94 8.36 11.82 -0.66
C MET A 94 9.45 11.37 0.31
N ARG A 95 9.58 12.02 1.49
CA ARG A 95 10.48 11.55 2.56
C ARG A 95 10.02 10.22 3.14
N MET A 96 8.71 10.07 3.35
CA MET A 96 8.10 8.82 3.83
C MET A 96 8.36 7.69 2.82
N GLU A 97 8.26 7.97 1.52
CA GLU A 97 8.52 7.00 0.45
C GLU A 97 9.92 6.41 0.57
N ARG A 98 10.93 7.29 0.67
CA ARG A 98 12.32 6.85 0.86
C ARG A 98 12.49 6.05 2.15
N LEU A 99 11.91 6.51 3.26
CA LEU A 99 11.98 5.79 4.54
C LEU A 99 11.40 4.39 4.43
N ILE A 100 10.22 4.23 3.82
CA ILE A 100 9.56 2.94 3.66
C ILE A 100 10.41 2.02 2.78
N LEU A 101 10.90 2.51 1.64
CA LEU A 101 11.77 1.76 0.74
C LEU A 101 13.04 1.28 1.46
N ASP A 102 13.70 2.15 2.22
CA ASP A 102 14.90 1.80 2.99
C ASP A 102 14.61 0.76 4.08
N LYS A 103 13.51 0.91 4.85
CA LYS A 103 13.09 -0.06 5.88
C LYS A 103 12.74 -1.44 5.28
N LEU A 104 12.20 -1.43 4.07
CA LEU A 104 11.89 -2.65 3.32
C LEU A 104 13.06 -3.14 2.45
N GLN A 105 14.23 -2.49 2.54
CA GLN A 105 15.42 -2.83 1.76
C GLN A 105 15.14 -2.91 0.25
N TRP A 106 14.27 -2.01 -0.22
CA TRP A 106 13.86 -1.89 -1.62
C TRP A 106 13.16 -3.14 -2.19
N GLN A 107 12.74 -4.08 -1.33
CA GLN A 107 12.06 -5.31 -1.70
C GLN A 107 10.57 -5.07 -1.94
N VAL A 108 10.21 -4.49 -3.09
CA VAL A 108 8.81 -4.18 -3.46
C VAL A 108 8.18 -5.30 -4.28
N GLN A 109 8.85 -5.77 -5.33
CA GLN A 109 8.25 -6.62 -6.39
C GLN A 109 8.20 -8.13 -6.05
N HIS A 110 8.80 -8.56 -4.94
CA HIS A 110 8.88 -9.97 -4.54
C HIS A 110 7.85 -10.37 -3.47
N ALA A 111 6.77 -9.62 -3.35
CA ALA A 111 5.70 -9.94 -2.43
C ALA A 111 4.81 -11.05 -3.01
N ALA A 112 4.94 -12.27 -2.48
CA ALA A 112 3.91 -13.27 -2.67
C ALA A 112 2.64 -12.79 -1.96
N THR A 113 1.63 -12.42 -2.74
CA THR A 113 0.32 -11.97 -2.21
C THR A 113 -0.69 -13.11 -2.29
N PRO A 114 -1.70 -13.17 -1.40
CA PRO A 114 -2.79 -14.15 -1.52
C PRO A 114 -3.48 -14.11 -2.90
N LEU A 115 -3.54 -12.93 -3.53
CA LEU A 115 -4.06 -12.76 -4.89
C LEU A 115 -3.25 -13.56 -5.93
N LEU A 116 -1.92 -13.56 -5.81
CA LEU A 116 -1.06 -14.33 -6.73
C LEU A 116 -1.39 -15.83 -6.63
N PHE A 117 -1.56 -16.36 -5.42
CA PHE A 117 -1.96 -17.76 -5.25
C PHE A 117 -3.33 -18.04 -5.84
N LEU A 118 -4.32 -17.15 -5.62
CA LEU A 118 -5.64 -17.29 -6.21
C LEU A 118 -5.58 -17.35 -7.75
N GLN A 119 -4.79 -16.46 -8.36
CA GLN A 119 -4.58 -16.43 -9.81
C GLN A 119 -3.91 -17.72 -10.30
N LEU A 120 -2.86 -18.19 -9.62
CA LEU A 120 -2.19 -19.45 -9.96
C LEU A 120 -3.14 -20.65 -9.87
N PHE A 121 -3.93 -20.77 -8.80
CA PHE A 121 -4.91 -21.85 -8.66
C PHE A 121 -6.00 -21.77 -9.72
N HIS A 122 -6.50 -20.57 -10.03
CA HIS A 122 -7.49 -20.39 -11.08
C HIS A 122 -6.96 -20.83 -12.45
N THR A 123 -5.74 -20.42 -12.82
CA THR A 123 -5.11 -20.83 -14.09
C THR A 123 -4.91 -22.35 -14.14
N LEU A 124 -4.40 -22.95 -13.07
CA LEU A 124 -4.20 -24.41 -13.01
C LEU A 124 -5.51 -25.18 -13.19
N LEU A 125 -6.60 -24.71 -12.55
CA LEU A 125 -7.90 -25.36 -12.68
C LEU A 125 -8.51 -25.17 -14.07
N ALA A 126 -8.36 -23.98 -14.67
CA ALA A 126 -8.84 -23.71 -16.02
C ALA A 126 -8.10 -24.55 -17.08
N ASP A 127 -6.81 -24.80 -16.89
CA ASP A 127 -6.02 -25.68 -17.78
C ASP A 127 -6.35 -27.17 -17.61
N MET A 128 -7.03 -27.54 -16.51
CA MET A 128 -7.46 -28.92 -16.23
C MET A 128 -8.89 -29.23 -16.70
N ASP A 129 -9.65 -28.24 -17.18
CA ASP A 129 -10.97 -28.43 -17.78
C ASP A 129 -10.80 -28.79 -19.28
N PRO A 130 -11.18 -29.99 -19.74
CA PRO A 130 -10.95 -30.46 -21.11
C PRO A 130 -11.85 -29.83 -22.17
#